data_AF-A0A232FG27-F1
#
_entry.id   AF-A0A232FG27-F1
#
_cell.length_a   1.000
_cell.length_b   1.000
_cell.length_c   1.000
_cell.angle_alpha   90.00
_cell.angle_beta   90.00
_cell.angle_gamma   90.00
#
_symmetry.space_group_name_H-M   'P 1'
#
loop_
_entity.id
_entity.type
_entity.pdbx_description
1 polymer ?
#
loop_
_entity_poly.entity_id
_entity_poly.type
_entity_poly.pdbx_seq_one_letter_code
_entity_poly.pdbx_strand_id
1 'polypeptide(L)'
;MKIFVIVALCAVAVYAEENEVLKRYERDCMTENGIDPTVQDPKNLTLEDGNCYYACYFKKFGIMKKDGSYDVAAIKEKYSKPNSVEAVQKKLDEITQTYCQDKAGNQCNLAACLSKISKEQWQI
;
A
#
# COMPACT_ATOMS: atom_id res chain seq x y z
N MET A 1 18.24 -2.52 34.61
CA MET A 1 17.15 -3.49 34.37
C MET A 1 15.76 -2.87 34.22
N LYS A 2 15.35 -1.86 35.02
CA LYS A 2 14.02 -1.22 34.88
C LYS A 2 13.80 -0.46 33.56
N ILE A 3 14.85 0.15 33.00
CA ILE A 3 14.78 0.93 31.74
C ILE A 3 14.53 0.03 30.52
N PHE A 4 15.14 -1.16 30.46
CA PHE A 4 14.96 -2.10 29.34
C PHE A 4 13.54 -2.65 29.25
N VAL A 5 12.86 -2.85 30.39
CA VAL A 5 11.46 -3.32 30.43
C VAL A 5 10.50 -2.27 29.90
N ILE A 6 10.75 -0.98 30.20
CA ILE A 6 9.90 0.13 29.74
C ILE A 6 10.03 0.30 28.22
N VAL A 7 11.25 0.25 27.67
CA VAL A 7 11.48 0.38 26.22
C VAL A 7 10.85 -0.77 25.44
N ALA A 8 10.95 -2.01 25.95
CA ALA A 8 10.34 -3.17 25.31
C ALA A 8 8.80 -3.09 25.28
N LEU A 9 8.17 -2.61 26.37
CA LEU A 9 6.72 -2.43 26.43
C LEU A 9 6.23 -1.33 25.47
N CYS A 10 6.97 -0.22 25.35
CA CYS A 10 6.64 0.83 24.39
C CYS A 10 6.72 0.35 22.93
N ALA A 11 7.74 -0.44 22.58
CA ALA A 11 7.87 -0.97 21.23
C ALA A 11 6.72 -1.92 20.85
N VAL A 12 6.28 -2.77 21.78
CA VAL A 12 5.15 -3.69 21.54
C VAL A 12 3.83 -2.92 21.41
N ALA A 13 3.61 -1.88 22.21
CA ALA A 13 2.41 -1.05 22.12
C ALA A 13 2.32 -0.29 20.78
N VAL A 14 3.43 0.32 20.34
CA VAL A 14 3.50 1.03 19.04
C VAL A 14 3.23 0.08 17.87
N TYR A 15 3.80 -1.13 17.90
CA TYR A 15 3.57 -2.13 16.85
C TYR A 15 2.12 -2.64 16.83
N ALA A 16 1.49 -2.79 17.99
CA ALA A 16 0.09 -3.18 18.06
C ALA A 16 -0.83 -2.09 17.49
N GLU A 17 -0.55 -0.82 17.79
CA GLU A 17 -1.30 0.33 17.27
C GLU A 17 -1.18 0.44 15.74
N GLU A 18 0.01 0.28 15.18
CA GLU A 18 0.22 0.33 13.73
C GLU A 18 -0.58 -0.77 13.00
N ASN A 19 -0.57 -2.00 13.51
CA ASN A 19 -1.35 -3.09 12.91
C ASN A 19 -2.86 -2.85 12.93
N GLU A 20 -3.39 -2.30 14.02
CA GLU A 20 -4.82 -1.99 14.12
C GLU A 20 -5.23 -0.85 13.19
N VAL A 21 -4.33 0.10 12.93
CA VAL A 21 -4.53 1.16 11.94
C VAL A 21 -4.60 0.58 10.52
N LEU A 22 -3.67 -0.33 10.16
CA LEU A 22 -3.69 -0.97 8.83
C LEU A 22 -4.97 -1.79 8.61
N LYS A 23 -5.37 -2.60 9.59
CA LYS A 23 -6.64 -3.35 9.54
C LYS A 23 -7.86 -2.44 9.41
N ARG A 24 -7.84 -1.27 10.05
CA ARG A 24 -8.90 -0.27 9.89
C ARG A 24 -8.95 0.25 8.46
N TYR A 25 -7.80 0.58 7.86
CA TYR A 25 -7.75 1.02 6.46
C TYR A 25 -8.30 -0.04 5.51
N GLU A 26 -7.95 -1.32 5.71
CA GLU A 26 -8.51 -2.43 4.93
C GLU A 26 -10.04 -2.45 5.05
N ARG A 27 -10.59 -2.50 6.27
CA ARG A 27 -12.05 -2.55 6.49
C ARG A 27 -12.79 -1.34 5.92
N ASP A 28 -12.27 -0.14 6.14
CA ASP A 28 -12.88 1.09 5.63
C ASP A 28 -12.94 1.05 4.10
N CYS A 29 -11.81 0.72 3.45
CA CYS A 29 -11.74 0.71 2.00
C CYS A 29 -12.56 -0.42 1.37
N MET A 30 -12.69 -1.56 2.04
CA MET A 30 -13.62 -2.61 1.60
C MET A 30 -15.06 -2.11 1.65
N THR A 31 -15.47 -1.55 2.78
CA THR A 31 -16.83 -1.01 2.99
C THR A 31 -17.16 0.11 2.01
N GLU A 32 -16.24 1.06 1.82
CA GLU A 32 -16.37 2.19 0.87
C GLU A 32 -16.55 1.72 -0.58
N ASN A 33 -16.07 0.52 -0.92
CA ASN A 33 -16.19 -0.06 -2.26
C ASN A 33 -17.23 -1.20 -2.33
N GLY A 34 -18.13 -1.29 -1.35
CA GLY A 34 -19.23 -2.27 -1.36
C GLY A 34 -18.79 -3.72 -1.15
N ILE A 35 -17.57 -3.95 -0.64
CA ILE A 35 -17.04 -5.28 -0.33
C ILE A 35 -17.29 -5.57 1.14
N ASP A 36 -17.88 -6.71 1.45
CA ASP A 36 -18.05 -7.16 2.82
C ASP A 36 -16.71 -7.73 3.37
N PRO A 37 -16.07 -7.05 4.34
CA PRO A 37 -14.79 -7.48 4.92
C PRO A 37 -14.90 -8.76 5.75
N THR A 38 -16.11 -9.26 6.04
CA THR A 38 -16.33 -10.50 6.77
C THR A 38 -16.39 -11.72 5.85
N VAL A 39 -16.58 -11.51 4.54
CA VAL A 39 -16.81 -12.56 3.55
C VAL A 39 -15.65 -12.69 2.56
N GLN A 40 -14.96 -11.58 2.26
CA GLN A 40 -13.87 -11.57 1.28
C GLN A 40 -12.54 -11.19 1.92
N ASP A 41 -11.46 -11.90 1.58
CA ASP A 41 -10.10 -11.48 1.95
C ASP A 41 -9.61 -10.44 0.93
N PRO A 42 -9.13 -9.25 1.35
CA PRO A 42 -8.60 -8.24 0.44
C PRO A 42 -7.47 -8.74 -0.46
N LYS A 43 -6.71 -9.78 -0.06
CA LYS A 43 -5.66 -10.39 -0.88
C LYS A 43 -6.19 -11.17 -2.08
N ASN A 44 -7.45 -11.61 -2.02
CA ASN A 44 -8.08 -12.40 -3.07
C ASN A 44 -8.85 -11.55 -4.09
N LEU A 45 -8.82 -10.22 -3.95
CA LEU A 45 -9.49 -9.31 -4.88
C LEU A 45 -8.86 -9.40 -6.27
N THR A 46 -9.71 -9.53 -7.29
CA THR A 46 -9.29 -9.56 -8.68
C THR A 46 -9.06 -8.13 -9.20
N LEU A 47 -8.44 -8.01 -10.38
CA LEU A 47 -8.35 -6.70 -11.06
C LEU A 47 -9.70 -6.24 -11.63
N GLU A 48 -10.55 -7.21 -11.96
CA GLU A 48 -11.83 -6.99 -12.63
C GLU A 48 -12.96 -6.68 -11.64
N ASP A 49 -12.73 -6.92 -10.35
CA ASP A 49 -13.69 -6.63 -9.30
C ASP A 49 -14.07 -5.14 -9.28
N GLY A 50 -13.36 -4.25 -9.99
CA GLY A 50 -13.78 -2.84 -10.23
C GLY A 50 -13.77 -1.96 -8.99
N ASN A 51 -13.46 -2.55 -7.84
CA ASN A 51 -13.50 -1.94 -6.53
C ASN A 51 -12.19 -1.19 -6.34
N CYS A 52 -12.23 0.14 -6.31
CA CYS A 52 -11.09 1.02 -6.04
C CYS A 52 -10.47 0.84 -4.64
N TYR A 53 -10.64 -0.33 -4.02
CA TYR A 53 -10.10 -0.78 -2.76
C TYR A 53 -8.61 -0.45 -2.60
N TYR A 54 -7.75 -0.88 -3.53
CA TYR A 54 -6.30 -0.63 -3.42
C TYR A 54 -5.95 0.84 -3.56
N ALA A 55 -6.67 1.59 -4.41
CA ALA A 55 -6.47 3.04 -4.51
C ALA A 55 -6.89 3.75 -3.22
N CYS A 56 -8.04 3.37 -2.63
CA CYS A 56 -8.46 3.85 -1.32
C CYS A 56 -7.43 3.52 -0.24
N TYR A 57 -6.97 2.26 -0.20
CA TYR A 57 -6.01 1.79 0.79
C TYR A 57 -4.69 2.54 0.68
N PHE A 58 -4.16 2.73 -0.53
CA PHE A 58 -2.93 3.49 -0.76
C PHE A 58 -3.07 4.98 -0.42
N LYS A 59 -4.26 5.58 -0.59
CA LYS A 59 -4.55 6.95 -0.14
C LYS A 59 -4.55 7.05 1.39
N LYS A 60 -5.20 6.12 2.09
CA LYS A 60 -5.21 6.09 3.57
C LYS A 60 -3.84 5.74 4.15
N PHE A 61 -3.11 4.83 3.50
CA PHE A 61 -1.75 4.47 3.86
C PHE A 61 -0.75 5.61 3.59
N GLY A 62 -1.11 6.57 2.73
CA GLY A 62 -0.36 7.80 2.47
C GLY A 62 0.68 7.71 1.37
N ILE A 63 0.63 6.68 0.51
CA ILE A 63 1.54 6.54 -0.65
C ILE A 63 0.89 6.93 -1.98
N MET A 64 -0.39 7.27 -1.96
CA MET A 64 -1.13 7.80 -3.10
C MET A 64 -1.81 9.10 -2.70
N LYS A 65 -1.73 10.10 -3.58
CA LYS A 65 -2.33 11.42 -3.40
C LYS A 65 -3.82 11.37 -3.70
N LYS A 66 -4.53 12.45 -3.34
CA LYS A 66 -5.98 12.56 -3.56
C LYS A 66 -6.37 12.42 -5.04
N ASP A 67 -5.53 12.95 -5.93
CA ASP A 67 -5.70 12.89 -7.39
C ASP A 67 -5.45 11.50 -8.00
N GLY A 68 -4.95 10.54 -7.21
CA GLY A 68 -4.67 9.17 -7.66
C GLY A 68 -3.22 8.93 -8.10
N SER A 69 -2.38 9.97 -8.15
CA SER A 69 -0.95 9.81 -8.42
C SER A 69 -0.21 9.26 -7.20
N TYR A 70 0.88 8.51 -7.42
CA TYR A 70 1.70 8.00 -6.32
C TYR A 70 2.58 9.11 -5.72
N ASP A 71 2.68 9.10 -4.39
CA ASP A 71 3.60 9.95 -3.65
C ASP A 71 4.93 9.22 -3.44
N VAL A 72 5.84 9.43 -4.39
CA VAL A 72 7.16 8.79 -4.41
C VAL A 72 8.00 9.12 -3.18
N ALA A 73 7.86 10.32 -2.62
CA ALA A 73 8.56 10.70 -1.39
C ALA A 73 8.00 9.92 -0.19
N ALA A 74 6.68 9.78 -0.08
CA ALA A 74 6.06 8.99 0.99
C ALA A 74 6.36 7.48 0.85
N ILE A 75 6.43 6.95 -0.37
CA ILE A 75 6.92 5.59 -0.63
C ILE A 75 8.36 5.46 -0.12
N LYS A 76 9.24 6.40 -0.47
CA LYS A 76 10.64 6.38 -0.02
C LYS A 76 10.79 6.40 1.50
N GLU A 77 9.94 7.14 2.20
CA GLU A 77 9.94 7.24 3.66
C GLU A 77 9.50 5.92 4.32
N LYS A 78 8.48 5.26 3.76
CA LYS A 78 7.91 4.01 4.30
C LYS A 78 8.74 2.79 3.96
N TYR A 79 9.47 2.80 2.84
CA TYR A 79 10.28 1.67 2.40
C TYR A 79 11.78 1.99 2.49
N SER A 80 12.52 1.13 3.20
CA SER A 80 13.96 1.33 3.43
C SER A 80 14.80 1.30 2.15
N LYS A 81 14.28 0.67 1.08
CA LYS A 81 14.89 0.63 -0.25
C LYS A 81 13.84 0.96 -1.31
N PRO A 82 14.20 1.65 -2.40
CA PRO A 82 15.53 2.16 -2.77
C PRO A 82 16.00 3.37 -1.96
N ASN A 83 17.22 3.83 -2.21
CA ASN A 83 17.95 4.78 -1.35
C ASN A 83 17.64 6.26 -1.67
N SER A 84 16.93 6.56 -2.77
CA SER A 84 16.54 7.93 -3.15
C SER A 84 15.15 7.97 -3.77
N VAL A 85 14.54 9.17 -3.81
CA VAL A 85 13.22 9.41 -4.42
C VAL A 85 13.28 9.12 -5.92
N GLU A 86 14.36 9.50 -6.60
CA GLU A 86 14.54 9.25 -8.04
C GLU A 86 14.57 7.76 -8.35
N ALA A 87 15.21 6.95 -7.51
CA ALA A 87 15.25 5.51 -7.67
C ALA A 87 13.87 4.86 -7.45
N VAL A 88 13.05 5.38 -6.52
CA VAL A 88 11.65 4.95 -6.38
C VAL A 88 10.87 5.29 -7.64
N GLN A 89 10.96 6.53 -8.14
CA GLN A 89 10.26 6.96 -9.34
C GLN A 89 10.62 6.09 -10.54
N LYS A 90 11.92 5.90 -10.80
CA LYS A 90 12.41 5.06 -11.90
C LYS A 90 11.85 3.64 -11.82
N LYS A 91 11.84 3.04 -10.63
CA LYS A 91 11.32 1.69 -10.43
C LYS A 91 9.81 1.62 -10.63
N LEU A 92 9.07 2.61 -10.12
CA LEU A 92 7.63 2.70 -10.31
C LEU A 92 7.29 2.82 -11.80
N ASP A 93 8.03 3.63 -12.55
CA ASP A 93 7.88 3.79 -13.99
C ASP A 93 8.20 2.48 -14.73
N GLU A 94 9.31 1.82 -14.39
CA GLU A 94 9.72 0.53 -14.97
C GLU A 94 8.67 -0.56 -14.74
N ILE A 95 8.17 -0.73 -13.51
CA ILE A 95 7.15 -1.73 -13.18
C ILE A 95 5.83 -1.38 -13.88
N THR A 96 5.45 -0.10 -13.89
CA THR A 96 4.23 0.36 -14.56
C THR A 96 4.31 0.05 -16.05
N GLN A 97 5.41 0.40 -16.71
CA GLN A 97 5.60 0.14 -18.14
C GLN A 97 5.67 -1.36 -18.46
N THR A 98 6.30 -2.15 -17.60
CA THR A 98 6.51 -3.59 -17.87
C THR A 98 5.26 -4.43 -17.62
N TYR A 99 4.48 -4.11 -16.58
CA TYR A 99 3.43 -5.01 -16.07
C TYR A 99 2.03 -4.38 -16.04
N CYS A 100 1.92 -3.05 -16.02
CA CYS A 100 0.65 -2.36 -15.76
C CYS A 100 0.35 -1.23 -16.76
N GLN A 101 1.03 -1.20 -17.92
CA GLN A 101 0.97 -0.07 -18.85
C GLN A 101 -0.46 0.16 -19.37
N ASP A 102 -1.18 -0.92 -19.66
CA ASP A 102 -2.56 -0.90 -20.12
C ASP A 102 -3.55 -0.43 -19.02
N LYS A 103 -3.09 -0.36 -17.76
CA LYS A 103 -3.89 0.09 -16.60
C LYS A 103 -3.59 1.54 -16.20
N ALA A 104 -2.53 2.17 -16.72
CA ALA A 104 -2.07 3.49 -16.30
C ALA A 104 -3.10 4.63 -16.49
N GLY A 105 -4.10 4.45 -17.37
CA GLY A 105 -5.18 5.42 -17.60
C GLY A 105 -6.28 5.43 -16.53
N ASN A 106 -6.28 4.48 -15.60
CA ASN A 106 -7.26 4.39 -14.52
C ASN A 106 -6.56 4.13 -13.18
N GLN A 107 -6.65 5.08 -12.24
CA GLN A 107 -5.99 5.00 -10.93
C GLN A 107 -6.34 3.75 -10.12
N CYS A 108 -7.57 3.24 -10.24
CA CYS A 108 -8.02 2.06 -9.49
C CYS A 108 -7.41 0.79 -10.08
N ASN A 109 -7.43 0.65 -11.41
CA ASN A 109 -6.82 -0.48 -12.11
C ASN A 109 -5.30 -0.49 -11.92
N LEU A 110 -4.66 0.68 -11.99
CA LEU A 110 -3.23 0.81 -11.76
C LEU A 110 -2.88 0.41 -10.32
N ALA A 111 -3.63 0.88 -9.32
CA ALA A 111 -3.42 0.51 -7.93
C ALA A 111 -3.58 -0.99 -7.68
N ALA A 112 -4.62 -1.60 -8.27
CA ALA A 112 -4.85 -3.03 -8.14
C ALA A 112 -3.80 -3.86 -8.90
N CYS A 113 -3.24 -3.36 -10.00
CA CYS A 113 -2.14 -4.01 -10.70
C CYS A 113 -0.85 -3.95 -9.88
N LEU A 114 -0.49 -2.76 -9.39
CA LEU A 114 0.72 -2.55 -8.61
C LEU A 114 0.71 -3.25 -7.25
N SER A 115 -0.47 -3.47 -6.65
CA SER A 115 -0.61 -4.22 -5.40
C SER A 115 -0.26 -5.72 -5.54
N LYS A 116 -0.31 -6.25 -6.77
CA LYS A 116 0.00 -7.66 -7.09
C LYS A 116 1.45 -7.90 -7.50
N ILE A 117 2.24 -6.84 -7.65
CA ILE A 117 3.65 -6.94 -7.99
C ILE A 117 4.39 -7.54 -6.79
N SER A 118 5.18 -8.58 -7.07
CA SER A 118 5.90 -9.32 -6.03
C SER A 118 7.01 -8.46 -5.40
N LYS A 119 7.48 -8.86 -4.22
CA LYS A 119 8.59 -8.18 -3.55
C LYS A 119 9.86 -8.23 -4.40
N GLU A 120 10.13 -9.33 -5.08
CA GLU A 120 11.28 -9.50 -5.97
C GLU A 120 11.22 -8.55 -7.17
N GLN A 121 10.03 -8.35 -7.73
CA GLN A 121 9.82 -7.40 -8.82
C GLN A 121 10.02 -5.94 -8.35
N TRP A 122 9.67 -5.64 -7.10
CA TRP A 122 9.93 -4.36 -6.44
C TRP A 122 11.39 -4.17 -6.00
N GLN A 123 12.16 -5.25 -5.86
CA GLN A 123 13.55 -5.16 -5.39
C GLN A 123 14.43 -4.41 -6.40
N ILE A 124 15.36 -3.67 -5.80
CA ILE A 124 16.39 -2.83 -6.42
C ILE A 124 17.72 -3.26 -5.81
#